data_AF-A0A2V9K9H7-F1
#
_entry.id   AF-A0A2V9K9H7-F1
#
_cell.length_a   1.000
_cell.length_b   1.000
_cell.length_c   1.000
_cell.angle_alpha   90.00
_cell.angle_beta   90.00
_cell.angle_gamma   90.00
#
_symmetry.space_group_name_H-M   'P 1'
#
loop_
_entity.id
_entity.type
_entity.pdbx_description
1 polymer ?
#
loop_
_entity_poly.entity_id
_entity_poly.type
_entity_poly.pdbx_seq_one_letter_code
_entity_poly.pdbx_strand_id
1 'polypeptide(L)'
;MRPGKTSFMQLATKTKVLGIYLIVLSLYQIALFSWPGGPPNLLDPRGGIRFLTAAHAWSLWFERATAGWLLAMGVAISWRGRLLKTYVISELCLASPTFLFVIVFGPEAFRLTRFLGDLLIVCFVLLVFTLVPLCLAIHILLQRRKAVVL
;
A
#
# COMPACT_ATOMS: atom_id res chain seq x y z
N MET A 1 -27.42 -2.56 28.24
CA MET A 1 -26.22 -2.17 27.46
C MET A 1 -26.58 -2.11 25.98
N ARG A 2 -26.39 -0.97 25.30
CA ARG A 2 -26.75 -0.85 23.86
C ARG A 2 -25.64 -1.48 23.00
N PRO A 3 -25.90 -2.60 22.29
CA PRO A 3 -24.88 -3.32 21.51
C PRO A 3 -24.30 -2.52 20.32
N GLY A 4 -24.85 -1.35 19.99
CA GLY A 4 -24.35 -0.50 18.90
C GLY A 4 -23.10 0.33 19.21
N LYS A 5 -22.90 0.81 20.46
CA LYS A 5 -21.83 1.78 20.76
C LYS A 5 -20.42 1.20 20.66
N THR A 6 -20.25 -0.07 21.03
CA THR A 6 -18.95 -0.76 21.02
C THR A 6 -18.45 -1.01 19.60
N SER A 7 -19.33 -1.40 18.69
CA SER A 7 -19.01 -1.64 17.27
C SER A 7 -18.51 -0.36 16.56
N PHE A 8 -19.17 0.78 16.80
CA PHE A 8 -18.75 2.06 16.22
C PHE A 8 -17.38 2.53 16.74
N MET A 9 -17.11 2.41 18.03
CA MET A 9 -15.81 2.76 18.61
C MET A 9 -14.69 1.87 18.07
N GLN A 10 -14.94 0.57 17.89
CA GLN A 10 -13.98 -0.36 17.28
C GLN A 10 -13.67 0.02 15.83
N LEU A 11 -14.68 0.36 15.03
CA LEU A 11 -14.51 0.76 13.63
C LEU A 11 -13.72 2.07 13.47
N ALA A 12 -13.99 3.05 14.33
CA ALA A 12 -13.24 4.30 14.38
C ALA A 12 -11.77 4.04 14.73
N THR A 13 -11.51 3.17 15.71
CA THR A 13 -10.16 2.77 16.12
C THR A 13 -9.41 2.08 14.98
N LYS A 14 -10.04 1.08 14.33
CA LYS A 14 -9.46 0.39 13.17
C LYS A 14 -9.12 1.35 12.03
N THR A 15 -9.99 2.34 11.77
CA THR A 15 -9.74 3.37 10.76
C THR A 15 -8.52 4.21 11.12
N LYS A 16 -8.39 4.63 12.38
CA LYS A 16 -7.22 5.41 12.84
C LYS A 16 -5.93 4.59 12.72
N VAL A 17 -5.95 3.33 13.14
CA VAL A 17 -4.81 2.42 13.04
C VAL A 17 -4.37 2.26 11.58
N LEU A 18 -5.32 2.07 10.66
CA LEU A 18 -5.01 2.03 9.22
C LEU A 18 -4.37 3.34 8.75
N GLY A 19 -4.91 4.50 9.14
CA GLY A 19 -4.33 5.78 8.76
C GLY A 19 -2.89 5.97 9.28
N ILE A 20 -2.64 5.60 10.54
CA ILE A 20 -1.30 5.62 11.14
C ILE A 20 -0.36 4.65 10.40
N TYR A 21 -0.84 3.45 10.10
CA TYR A 21 -0.09 2.45 9.35
C TYR A 21 0.36 3.02 8.00
N LEU A 22 -0.54 3.65 7.24
CA LEU A 22 -0.22 4.31 5.97
C LEU A 22 0.80 5.44 6.13
N ILE A 23 0.70 6.24 7.19
CA ILE A 23 1.70 7.27 7.49
C ILE A 23 3.07 6.64 7.70
N VAL A 24 3.17 5.60 8.53
CA VAL A 24 4.45 4.89 8.79
C VAL A 24 5.03 4.32 7.49
N LEU A 25 4.21 3.67 6.66
CA LEU A 25 4.66 3.14 5.37
C LEU A 25 5.15 4.25 4.43
N SER A 26 4.47 5.39 4.39
CA SER A 26 4.87 6.52 3.56
C SER A 26 6.18 7.16 4.04
N LEU A 27 6.39 7.25 5.36
CA LEU A 27 7.65 7.74 5.92
C LEU A 27 8.81 6.78 5.61
N TYR A 28 8.57 5.48 5.66
CA TYR A 28 9.54 4.49 5.22
C TYR A 28 9.91 4.67 3.74
N GLN A 29 8.93 4.84 2.85
CA GLN A 29 9.18 5.11 1.44
C GLN A 29 9.99 6.40 1.22
N ILE A 30 9.64 7.46 1.96
CA ILE A 30 10.37 8.74 1.89
C ILE A 30 11.82 8.56 2.37
N ALA A 31 12.04 7.81 3.45
CA ALA A 31 13.37 7.54 3.98
C ALA A 31 14.23 6.74 2.99
N LEU A 32 13.62 5.82 2.23
CA LEU A 32 14.32 5.10 1.16
C LEU A 32 14.86 6.02 0.06
N PHE A 33 14.26 7.18 -0.19
CA PHE A 33 14.80 8.15 -1.14
C PHE A 33 16.15 8.74 -0.71
N SER A 34 16.47 8.69 0.58
CA SER A 34 17.76 9.12 1.13
C SER A 34 18.81 8.01 1.11
N TRP A 35 18.51 6.83 0.57
CA TRP A 35 19.45 5.72 0.53
C TRP A 35 20.66 6.05 -0.36
N PRO A 36 21.90 5.83 0.12
CA PRO A 36 23.10 6.10 -0.66
C PRO A 36 23.15 5.18 -1.89
N GLY A 37 23.21 5.78 -3.09
CA GLY A 37 23.15 5.06 -4.36
C GLY A 37 21.72 4.85 -4.91
N GLY A 38 20.71 5.40 -4.24
CA GLY A 38 19.30 5.31 -4.63
C GLY A 38 18.55 4.17 -3.94
N PRO A 39 17.20 4.16 -3.97
CA PRO A 39 16.42 3.15 -3.28
C PRO A 39 16.67 1.76 -3.87
N PRO A 40 16.91 0.72 -3.06
CA PRO A 40 17.00 -0.64 -3.58
C PRO A 40 15.64 -1.07 -4.17
N ASN A 41 15.63 -1.42 -5.47
CA ASN A 41 14.40 -1.74 -6.22
C ASN A 41 13.54 -2.83 -5.57
N LEU A 42 14.15 -3.78 -4.86
CA LEU A 42 13.47 -4.88 -4.18
C LEU A 42 12.67 -4.45 -2.94
N LEU A 43 13.02 -3.30 -2.34
CA LEU A 43 12.34 -2.77 -1.15
C LEU A 43 11.27 -1.73 -1.48
N ASP A 44 11.15 -1.35 -2.76
CA ASP A 44 10.10 -0.45 -3.22
C ASP A 44 8.81 -1.25 -3.50
N PRO A 45 7.74 -1.04 -2.71
CA PRO A 45 6.46 -1.71 -2.96
C PRO A 45 5.79 -1.32 -4.28
N ARG A 46 6.27 -0.26 -4.93
CA ARG A 46 5.85 0.16 -6.27
C ARG A 46 6.92 -0.16 -7.31
N GLY A 47 7.81 -1.12 -7.02
CA GLY A 47 8.90 -1.54 -7.88
C GLY A 47 8.50 -1.90 -9.31
N GLY A 48 7.26 -2.36 -9.54
CA GLY A 48 6.73 -2.59 -10.90
C GLY A 48 6.58 -1.30 -11.71
N ILE A 49 6.13 -0.20 -11.09
CA ILE A 49 6.06 1.11 -11.73
C ILE A 49 7.47 1.67 -11.95
N ARG A 50 8.35 1.51 -10.97
CA ARG A 50 9.75 1.90 -11.10
C ARG A 50 10.41 1.17 -12.25
N PHE A 51 10.14 -0.12 -12.46
CA PHE A 51 10.65 -0.88 -13.60
C PHE A 51 10.15 -0.30 -14.95
N LEU A 52 8.87 0.06 -15.03
CA LEU A 52 8.28 0.68 -16.23
C LEU A 52 8.80 2.10 -16.49
N THR A 53 9.15 2.83 -15.44
CA THR A 53 9.60 4.22 -15.52
C THR A 53 11.12 4.38 -15.42
N ALA A 54 11.88 3.29 -15.21
CA ALA A 54 13.32 3.33 -14.96
C ALA A 54 14.12 3.99 -16.10
N ALA A 55 13.64 3.85 -17.34
CA ALA A 55 14.25 4.48 -18.52
C ALA A 55 13.99 5.99 -18.64
N HIS A 56 13.18 6.56 -17.74
CA HIS A 56 12.63 7.90 -17.86
C HIS A 56 13.05 8.80 -16.69
N ALA A 57 13.49 10.02 -17.01
CA ALA A 57 13.98 11.02 -16.05
C ALA A 57 12.94 11.45 -14.99
N TRP A 58 11.66 11.12 -15.20
CA TRP A 58 10.52 11.49 -14.36
C TRP A 58 10.12 10.40 -13.35
N SER A 59 10.80 9.25 -13.35
CA SER A 59 10.61 8.15 -12.37
C SER A 59 10.72 8.62 -10.92
N LEU A 60 11.76 9.38 -10.58
CA LEU A 60 11.99 9.94 -9.25
C LEU A 60 10.85 10.86 -8.78
N TRP A 61 10.29 11.66 -9.68
CA TRP A 61 9.15 12.52 -9.35
C TRP A 61 7.89 11.72 -9.10
N PHE A 62 7.69 10.63 -9.86
CA PHE A 62 6.57 9.74 -9.69
C PHE A 62 6.64 8.99 -8.35
N GLU A 63 7.81 8.49 -7.96
CA GLU A 63 8.04 7.87 -6.64
C GLU A 63 7.72 8.84 -5.49
N ARG A 64 8.20 10.08 -5.58
CA ARG A 64 7.90 11.11 -4.57
C ARG A 64 6.42 11.46 -4.52
N ALA A 65 5.78 11.61 -5.68
CA ALA A 65 4.36 11.92 -5.78
C ALA A 65 3.50 10.79 -5.18
N THR A 66 3.89 9.54 -5.43
CA THR A 66 3.19 8.37 -4.90
C THR A 66 3.34 8.20 -3.39
N ALA A 67 4.54 8.42 -2.84
CA ALA A 67 4.76 8.44 -1.40
C ALA A 67 4.01 9.61 -0.72
N GLY A 68 4.03 10.81 -1.33
CA GLY A 68 3.28 11.97 -0.86
C GLY A 68 1.77 11.74 -0.88
N TRP A 69 1.25 11.08 -1.92
CA TRP A 69 -0.15 10.68 -2.00
C TRP A 69 -0.53 9.71 -0.87
N LEU A 70 0.31 8.71 -0.60
CA LEU A 70 0.07 7.74 0.48
C LEU A 70 0.06 8.43 1.86
N LEU A 71 0.98 9.36 2.09
CA LEU A 71 1.02 10.18 3.30
C LEU A 71 -0.26 11.01 3.45
N ALA A 72 -0.69 11.70 2.39
CA ALA A 72 -1.92 12.49 2.40
C ALA A 72 -3.16 11.62 2.71
N MET A 73 -3.24 10.43 2.12
CA MET A 73 -4.31 9.46 2.42
C MET A 73 -4.25 8.99 3.87
N GLY A 74 -3.06 8.66 4.39
CA GLY A 74 -2.87 8.26 5.78
C GLY A 74 -3.31 9.33 6.78
N VAL A 75 -2.98 10.59 6.52
CA VAL A 75 -3.43 11.75 7.32
C VAL A 75 -4.95 11.93 7.23
N ALA A 76 -5.53 11.87 6.02
CA ALA A 76 -6.97 12.04 5.82
C ALA A 76 -7.80 10.93 6.50
N ILE A 77 -7.31 9.68 6.43
CA ILE A 77 -7.93 8.51 7.05
C ILE A 77 -7.76 8.55 8.58
N SER A 78 -6.58 8.90 9.10
CA SER A 78 -6.34 8.96 10.55
C SER A 78 -7.13 10.06 11.26
N TRP A 79 -7.28 11.23 10.64
CA TRP A 79 -8.00 12.34 11.26
C TRP A 79 -9.52 12.15 11.21
N ARG A 80 -10.09 12.01 10.01
CA ARG A 80 -11.57 12.02 9.81
C ARG A 80 -12.14 10.71 9.29
N GLY A 81 -11.30 9.70 9.05
CA GLY A 81 -11.73 8.45 8.42
C GLY A 81 -12.35 8.66 7.04
N ARG A 82 -12.00 9.76 6.35
CA ARG A 82 -12.49 10.12 5.02
C ARG A 82 -11.58 9.51 3.95
N LEU A 83 -12.03 9.52 2.69
CA LEU A 83 -11.26 9.09 1.51
C LEU A 83 -10.84 7.61 1.49
N LEU A 84 -11.38 6.76 2.36
CA LEU A 84 -11.06 5.33 2.36
C LEU A 84 -11.37 4.63 1.02
N LYS A 85 -12.45 5.02 0.35
CA LYS A 85 -12.76 4.52 -1.00
C LYS A 85 -11.74 5.00 -2.05
N THR A 86 -11.38 6.28 -1.98
CA THR A 86 -10.37 6.88 -2.86
C THR A 86 -9.03 6.19 -2.69
N TYR A 87 -8.63 5.92 -1.44
CA TYR A 87 -7.44 5.14 -1.13
C TYR A 87 -7.48 3.78 -1.82
N VAL A 88 -8.53 2.97 -1.63
CA VAL A 88 -8.67 1.63 -2.24
C VAL A 88 -8.55 1.69 -3.77
N ILE A 89 -9.24 2.62 -4.43
CA ILE A 89 -9.18 2.76 -5.90
C ILE A 89 -7.77 3.16 -6.33
N SER A 90 -7.20 4.18 -5.69
CA SER A 90 -5.86 4.67 -6.04
C SER A 90 -4.80 3.60 -5.82
N GLU A 91 -4.90 2.81 -4.74
CA GLU A 91 -3.94 1.77 -4.42
C GLU A 91 -4.05 0.60 -5.39
N LEU A 92 -5.25 0.21 -5.82
CA LEU A 92 -5.43 -0.80 -6.87
C LEU A 92 -4.83 -0.36 -8.21
N CYS A 93 -5.06 0.90 -8.61
CA CYS A 93 -4.48 1.43 -9.84
C CYS A 93 -2.95 1.47 -9.76
N LEU A 94 -2.40 1.95 -8.65
CA LEU A 94 -0.96 2.10 -8.45
C LEU A 94 -0.25 0.75 -8.28
N ALA A 95 -0.86 -0.23 -7.62
CA ALA A 95 -0.27 -1.55 -7.43
C ALA A 95 -0.41 -2.47 -8.65
N SER A 96 -1.34 -2.16 -9.59
CA SER A 96 -1.61 -3.01 -10.75
C SER A 96 -0.36 -3.38 -11.58
N PRO A 97 0.61 -2.49 -11.84
CA PRO A 97 1.79 -2.85 -12.62
C PRO A 97 2.69 -3.83 -11.86
N THR A 98 2.81 -3.67 -10.54
CA THR A 98 3.58 -4.59 -9.70
C THR A 98 2.92 -5.97 -9.66
N PHE A 99 1.59 -6.05 -9.57
CA PHE A 99 0.87 -7.33 -9.65
C PHE A 99 1.12 -8.03 -10.99
N LEU A 100 0.99 -7.30 -12.10
CA LEU A 100 1.25 -7.86 -13.43
C LEU A 100 2.69 -8.35 -13.56
N PHE A 101 3.66 -7.59 -13.06
CA PHE A 101 5.06 -7.99 -13.06
C PHE A 101 5.28 -9.32 -12.30
N VAL A 102 4.74 -9.43 -11.08
CA VAL A 102 4.88 -10.65 -10.27
C VAL A 102 4.17 -11.85 -10.91
N ILE A 103 3.00 -11.66 -11.53
CA ILE A 103 2.27 -12.74 -12.20
C ILE A 103 3.02 -13.25 -13.44
N VAL A 104 3.58 -12.34 -14.24
CA VAL A 104 4.26 -12.69 -15.49
C VAL A 104 5.64 -13.29 -15.23
N PHE A 105 6.45 -12.67 -14.37
CA PHE A 105 7.85 -13.04 -14.18
C PHE A 105 8.10 -13.95 -12.95
N GLY A 106 7.15 -14.02 -12.02
CA GLY A 106 7.25 -14.87 -10.83
C GLY A 106 7.46 -16.36 -11.12
N PRO A 107 6.73 -16.99 -12.07
CA PRO A 107 6.92 -18.40 -12.42
C PRO A 107 8.32 -18.71 -12.94
N GLU A 108 8.94 -17.81 -13.69
CA GLU A 108 10.31 -17.97 -14.20
C GLU A 108 11.34 -17.86 -13.07
N ALA A 109 11.16 -16.89 -12.17
CA ALA A 109 12.01 -16.73 -10.98
C ALA A 109 11.97 -17.97 -10.07
N PHE A 110 10.80 -18.61 -9.93
CA PHE A 110 10.64 -19.84 -9.17
C PHE A 110 11.38 -21.03 -9.80
N ARG A 111 11.30 -21.19 -11.13
CA ARG A 111 11.98 -22.26 -11.86
C ARG A 111 13.49 -22.19 -11.77
N LEU A 112 14.04 -20.98 -11.71
CA LEU A 112 15.49 -20.76 -11.75
C LEU A 112 16.19 -20.91 -10.40
N THR A 113 15.46 -21.06 -9.26
CA THR A 113 15.88 -21.14 -7.83
C THR A 113 16.85 -20.05 -7.31
N ARG A 114 17.78 -19.60 -8.15
CA ARG A 114 18.73 -18.50 -7.96
C ARG A 114 18.07 -17.14 -7.66
N PHE A 115 16.80 -16.97 -8.04
CA PHE A 115 16.03 -15.73 -7.84
C PHE A 115 14.89 -15.87 -6.82
N LEU A 116 14.83 -17.01 -6.09
CA LEU A 116 13.75 -17.26 -5.13
C LEU A 116 13.77 -16.26 -3.96
N GLY A 117 14.96 -15.87 -3.50
CA GLY A 117 15.13 -14.86 -2.44
C GLY A 117 14.54 -13.50 -2.83
N ASP A 118 14.86 -13.03 -4.04
CA ASP A 118 14.34 -11.76 -4.56
C ASP A 118 12.82 -11.79 -4.72
N LEU A 119 12.27 -12.91 -5.22
CA LEU A 119 10.83 -13.11 -5.33
C LEU A 119 10.14 -13.08 -3.96
N LEU A 120 10.73 -13.73 -2.94
CA LEU A 120 10.19 -13.70 -1.58
C LEU A 120 10.20 -12.30 -0.98
N ILE A 121 11.26 -11.52 -1.22
CA ILE A 121 11.34 -10.12 -0.78
C ILE A 121 10.25 -9.29 -1.46
N VAL A 122 10.10 -9.40 -2.78
CA VAL A 122 9.06 -8.66 -3.53
C VAL A 122 7.66 -9.04 -3.05
N CYS A 123 7.39 -10.33 -2.86
CA CYS A 123 6.11 -10.81 -2.32
C CYS A 123 5.85 -10.28 -0.90
N PHE A 124 6.87 -10.28 -0.03
CA PHE A 124 6.77 -9.76 1.33
C PHE A 124 6.48 -8.25 1.34
N VAL A 125 7.21 -7.49 0.53
CA VAL A 125 7.01 -6.04 0.39
C VAL A 125 5.60 -5.75 -0.15
N LEU A 126 5.16 -6.46 -1.19
CA LEU A 126 3.80 -6.31 -1.73
C LEU A 126 2.73 -6.67 -0.69
N LEU A 127 2.98 -7.68 0.15
CA LEU A 127 2.08 -8.06 1.23
C LEU A 127 1.95 -6.93 2.27
N VAL A 128 3.07 -6.46 2.81
CA VAL A 128 3.11 -5.48 3.90
C VAL A 128 2.62 -4.11 3.46
N PHE A 129 3.03 -3.65 2.28
CA PHE A 129 2.78 -2.28 1.83
C PHE A 129 1.48 -2.13 1.04
N THR A 130 0.97 -3.20 0.42
CA THR A 130 -0.22 -3.13 -0.44
C THR A 130 -1.34 -4.01 0.09
N LEU A 131 -1.13 -5.33 0.19
CA LEU A 131 -2.24 -6.25 0.49
C LEU A 131 -2.82 -6.05 1.89
N VAL A 132 -1.98 -5.95 2.92
CA VAL A 132 -2.42 -5.74 4.31
C VAL A 132 -3.28 -4.47 4.46
N PRO A 133 -2.79 -3.27 4.08
CA PRO A 133 -3.57 -2.06 4.25
C PRO A 133 -4.80 -2.01 3.31
N LEU A 134 -4.71 -2.59 2.11
CA LEU A 134 -5.84 -2.69 1.19
C LEU A 134 -6.96 -3.59 1.76
N CYS A 135 -6.61 -4.79 2.26
CA CYS A 135 -7.56 -5.69 2.90
C CYS A 135 -8.21 -5.07 4.13
N LEU A 136 -7.42 -4.37 4.97
CA LEU A 136 -7.96 -3.62 6.11
C LEU A 136 -8.92 -2.52 5.67
N ALA A 137 -8.58 -1.76 4.63
CA ALA A 137 -9.43 -0.71 4.09
C ALA A 137 -10.77 -1.27 3.56
N ILE A 138 -10.72 -2.36 2.79
CA ILE A 138 -11.91 -3.04 2.27
C ILE A 138 -12.76 -3.58 3.41
N HIS A 139 -12.15 -4.22 4.41
CA HIS A 139 -12.87 -4.74 5.58
C HIS A 139 -13.60 -3.62 6.35
N ILE A 140 -12.95 -2.47 6.55
CA ILE A 140 -13.56 -1.29 7.18
C ILE A 140 -14.71 -0.75 6.33
N LEU A 141 -14.57 -0.69 5.00
CA LEU A 141 -15.64 -0.26 4.09
C LEU A 141 -16.86 -1.17 4.15
N LEU A 142 -16.64 -2.50 4.17
CA LEU A 142 -17.71 -3.48 4.29
C LEU A 142 -18.44 -3.36 5.63
N GLN A 143 -17.72 -3.16 6.74
CA GLN A 143 -18.31 -2.92 8.06
C GLN A 143 -19.11 -1.62 8.10
N ARG A 144 -18.62 -0.53 7.50
CA ARG A 144 -19.37 0.73 7.38
C ARG A 144 -20.67 0.57 6.60
N ARG A 145 -20.64 -0.17 5.48
CA ARG A 145 -21.86 -0.42 4.69
C ARG A 145 -22.93 -1.14 5.52
N LYS A 146 -22.55 -2.18 6.26
CA LYS A 146 -23.49 -2.92 7.11
C LYS A 146 -24.12 -2.05 8.20
N ALA A 147 -23.35 -1.11 8.77
CA ALA A 147 -23.82 -0.19 9.80
C ALA A 147 -24.72 0.95 9.29
N VAL A 148 -24.79 1.20 7.98
CA VAL A 148 -25.67 2.22 7.38
C VAL A 148 -27.03 1.64 6.95
N VAL A 149 -27.09 0.32 6.75
CA VAL A 149 -28.32 -0.40 6.31
C VAL A 149 -29.18 -0.85 7.50
N LEU A 150 -28.65 -0.78 8.72
CA LEU A 150 -29.32 -1.09 9.98
C LEU A 150 -29.71 0.20 10.72
#